data_AF-A0A7S1KI42-F1
#
_entry.id   AF-A0A7S1KI42-F1
#
_cell.length_a   1.000
_cell.length_b   1.000
_cell.length_c   1.000
_cell.angle_alpha   90.00
_cell.angle_beta   90.00
_cell.angle_gamma   90.00
#
_symmetry.space_group_name_H-M   'P 1'
#
loop_
_entity.id
_entity.type
_entity.pdbx_description
1 polymer ?
#
loop_
_entity_poly.entity_id
_entity_poly.type
_entity_poly.pdbx_seq_one_letter_code
_entity_poly.pdbx_strand_id
1 'polypeptide(L)'
;DHPIDVHTYPNAKAKVYPGLIRSDTSKVTGASLQCEFPERINAEVAKWIAKSARSPNPLVVSNDEQGPNWLGVGIDSLDPAHDSFRRNALWGTLMAGGAGVEFYFGWGFRRHQTGNKDPIIGNDDTDTSHPYSTCSDLTCEDFRSRDKLFTQAFVAWRFMKDNHIPFWEMTSSNHLTEQKDDFVFAKKGDIYLVYTFANATRVEFSVVGNIAYSIHYWNPKTGGDLIDGGVVMADLIGGEISRRMSIPIPQTSRIGSSDVLMVVRKANWRSGGPTSTRKIVNGAGV
;
A
#
# COMPACT_ATOMS: atom_id res chain seq x y z
N ASP A 1 24.19 9.94 -15.77
CA ASP A 1 22.91 10.32 -15.14
C ASP A 1 22.30 9.12 -14.44
N HIS A 2 22.30 9.12 -13.11
CA HIS A 2 21.69 8.08 -12.29
C HIS A 2 20.84 8.74 -11.20
N PRO A 3 19.68 8.17 -10.81
CA PRO A 3 18.94 8.64 -9.64
C PRO A 3 19.84 8.64 -8.40
N ILE A 4 19.69 9.66 -7.56
CA ILE A 4 20.38 9.79 -6.28
C ILE A 4 19.32 9.83 -5.19
N ASP A 5 19.36 8.87 -4.27
CA ASP A 5 18.48 8.79 -3.12
C ASP A 5 19.23 9.09 -1.81
N VAL A 6 18.50 9.47 -0.77
CA VAL A 6 19.00 9.73 0.58
C VAL A 6 18.14 8.98 1.59
N HIS A 7 18.74 7.98 2.24
CA HIS A 7 18.18 7.34 3.43
C HIS A 7 18.27 8.29 4.64
N THR A 8 17.29 8.20 5.54
CA THR A 8 17.30 8.94 6.80
C THR A 8 16.73 8.13 7.96
N TYR A 9 17.32 8.29 9.15
CA TYR A 9 16.71 7.81 10.39
C TYR A 9 15.29 8.38 10.59
N PRO A 10 14.33 7.69 11.25
CA PRO A 10 12.92 8.10 11.28
C PRO A 10 12.72 9.55 11.75
N ASN A 11 13.43 9.97 12.80
CA ASN A 11 13.32 11.32 13.36
C ASN A 11 14.16 12.39 12.63
N ALA A 12 14.99 12.01 11.65
CA ALA A 12 15.89 12.92 10.93
C ALA A 12 15.26 13.51 9.65
N LYS A 13 14.16 12.93 9.15
CA LYS A 13 13.48 13.34 7.90
C LYS A 13 13.20 14.84 7.83
N ALA A 14 12.68 15.40 8.92
CA ALA A 14 12.34 16.82 9.00
C ALA A 14 13.56 17.76 9.04
N LYS A 15 14.75 17.23 9.36
CA LYS A 15 16.02 17.96 9.32
C LYS A 15 16.68 17.88 7.95
N VAL A 16 16.55 16.75 7.25
CA VAL A 16 17.29 16.46 6.01
C VAL A 16 16.50 16.89 4.77
N TYR A 17 15.33 16.29 4.51
CA TYR A 17 14.62 16.47 3.25
C TYR A 17 14.24 17.91 2.90
N PRO A 18 13.87 18.81 3.84
CA PRO A 18 13.55 20.19 3.49
C PRO A 18 14.70 20.93 2.79
N GLY A 19 15.96 20.63 3.12
CA GLY A 19 17.11 21.22 2.43
C GLY A 19 17.25 20.70 0.99
N LEU A 20 16.91 19.43 0.76
CA LEU A 20 17.04 18.76 -0.53
C LEU A 20 15.94 19.14 -1.52
N ILE A 21 14.71 19.42 -1.04
CA ILE A 21 13.57 19.77 -1.91
C ILE A 21 13.49 21.26 -2.23
N ARG A 22 14.04 22.13 -1.35
CA ARG A 22 14.01 23.60 -1.53
C ARG A 22 15.11 24.13 -2.45
N SER A 23 16.11 23.30 -2.76
CA SER A 23 17.22 23.64 -3.65
C SER A 23 16.93 23.08 -5.05
N ASP A 24 16.89 23.95 -6.05
CA ASP A 24 16.81 23.60 -7.47
C ASP A 24 18.16 23.11 -8.04
N THR A 25 19.25 23.30 -7.29
CA THR A 25 20.59 22.79 -7.63
C THR A 25 20.90 21.41 -7.03
N SER A 26 20.06 20.92 -6.12
CA SER A 26 20.17 19.57 -5.57
C SER A 26 20.13 18.52 -6.68
N LYS A 27 21.02 17.53 -6.60
CA LYS A 27 21.02 16.37 -7.50
C LYS A 27 20.26 15.17 -6.94
N VAL A 28 19.74 15.28 -5.72
CA VAL A 28 18.92 14.24 -5.10
C VAL A 28 17.57 14.18 -5.78
N THR A 29 17.22 13.00 -6.28
CA THR A 29 15.96 12.74 -6.98
C THR A 29 15.03 11.84 -6.16
N GLY A 30 15.53 11.23 -5.08
CA GLY A 30 14.80 10.25 -4.27
C GLY A 30 14.72 10.60 -2.78
N ALA A 31 13.77 9.96 -2.09
CA ALA A 31 13.77 9.81 -0.64
C ALA A 31 13.45 8.37 -0.21
N SER A 32 14.45 7.67 0.32
CA SER A 32 14.42 6.35 0.92
C SER A 32 13.99 6.45 2.38
N LEU A 33 12.71 6.16 2.67
CA LEU A 33 12.17 6.34 4.01
C LEU A 33 12.41 5.12 4.91
N GLN A 34 13.13 5.30 6.03
CA GLN A 34 13.03 4.43 7.21
C GLN A 34 11.83 4.82 8.09
N CYS A 35 10.87 3.93 8.30
CA CYS A 35 9.70 4.19 9.14
C CYS A 35 9.76 3.37 10.43
N GLU A 36 9.40 3.99 11.56
CA GLU A 36 9.48 3.37 12.89
C GLU A 36 8.58 2.13 13.01
N PHE A 37 7.42 2.15 12.35
CA PHE A 37 6.45 1.06 12.33
C PHE A 37 5.78 0.96 10.95
N PRO A 38 5.42 -0.25 10.49
CA PRO A 38 4.77 -0.43 9.20
C PRO A 38 3.50 0.43 9.03
N GLU A 39 2.68 0.54 10.07
CA GLU A 39 1.39 1.25 10.07
C GLU A 39 1.52 2.75 9.77
N ARG A 40 2.73 3.32 9.88
CA ARG A 40 2.99 4.74 9.57
C ARG A 40 3.42 4.98 8.13
N ILE A 41 3.81 3.93 7.39
CA ILE A 41 4.47 4.04 6.09
C ILE A 41 3.60 4.82 5.10
N ASN A 42 2.33 4.44 4.93
CA ASN A 42 1.44 5.11 3.98
C ASN A 42 1.37 6.63 4.23
N ALA A 43 1.16 7.03 5.48
CA ALA A 43 1.06 8.44 5.86
C ALA A 43 2.39 9.19 5.67
N GLU A 44 3.52 8.57 5.98
CA GLU A 44 4.85 9.17 5.82
C GLU A 44 5.25 9.33 4.35
N VAL A 45 5.04 8.31 3.53
CA VAL A 45 5.28 8.35 2.08
C VAL A 45 4.41 9.44 1.44
N ALA A 46 3.10 9.42 1.69
CA ALA A 46 2.18 10.41 1.14
C ALA A 46 2.54 11.84 1.56
N LYS A 47 2.95 12.04 2.81
CA LYS A 47 3.42 13.33 3.33
C LYS A 47 4.64 13.84 2.58
N TRP A 48 5.64 13.01 2.31
CA TRP A 48 6.87 13.45 1.65
C TRP A 48 6.69 13.67 0.16
N ILE A 49 5.86 12.88 -0.52
CA ILE A 49 5.42 13.14 -1.90
C ILE A 49 4.72 14.50 -1.97
N ALA A 50 3.72 14.73 -1.11
CA ALA A 50 2.96 15.98 -1.12
C ALA A 50 3.83 17.21 -0.80
N LYS A 51 4.83 17.08 0.08
CA LYS A 51 5.77 18.16 0.38
C LYS A 51 6.73 18.43 -0.77
N SER A 52 7.31 17.40 -1.36
CA SER A 52 8.30 17.55 -2.43
C SER A 52 7.66 18.06 -3.73
N ALA A 53 6.44 17.61 -4.07
CA ALA A 53 5.69 18.06 -5.25
C ALA A 53 5.38 19.57 -5.28
N ARG A 54 5.37 20.24 -4.11
CA ARG A 54 5.19 21.70 -3.99
C ARG A 54 6.51 22.48 -3.93
N SER A 55 7.62 21.81 -4.17
CA SER A 55 8.96 22.37 -4.01
C SER A 55 9.70 22.38 -5.36
N PRO A 56 10.78 23.17 -5.52
CA PRO A 56 11.57 23.21 -6.74
C PRO A 56 12.15 21.87 -7.20
N ASN A 57 12.38 20.94 -6.28
CA ASN A 57 12.92 19.61 -6.56
C ASN A 57 12.00 18.51 -6.00
N PRO A 58 10.99 18.04 -6.77
CA PRO A 58 10.14 16.92 -6.40
C PRO A 58 10.95 15.62 -6.27
N LEU A 59 10.60 14.78 -5.28
CA LEU A 59 11.30 13.53 -5.00
C LEU A 59 10.42 12.33 -5.37
N VAL A 60 11.07 11.30 -5.93
CA VAL A 60 10.54 9.94 -5.97
C VAL A 60 10.70 9.36 -4.57
N VAL A 61 9.61 8.93 -3.92
CA VAL A 61 9.65 8.47 -2.53
C VAL A 61 9.45 6.96 -2.47
N SER A 62 10.35 6.24 -1.82
CA SER A 62 10.27 4.81 -1.54
C SER A 62 10.21 4.57 -0.03
N ASN A 63 9.77 3.38 0.37
CA ASN A 63 9.96 2.93 1.74
C ASN A 63 11.10 1.91 1.75
N ASP A 64 12.22 2.31 2.36
CA ASP A 64 13.46 1.55 2.35
C ASP A 64 13.56 0.61 3.56
N GLU A 65 13.14 1.10 4.73
CA GLU A 65 13.30 0.33 5.96
C GLU A 65 12.05 0.41 6.84
N GLN A 66 11.61 -0.75 7.32
CA GLN A 66 10.43 -0.88 8.18
C GLN A 66 10.86 -1.37 9.56
N GLY A 67 10.31 -0.73 10.59
CA GLY A 67 10.56 -1.15 11.95
C GLY A 67 9.74 -2.38 12.40
N PRO A 68 10.06 -2.90 13.59
CA PRO A 68 11.16 -2.43 14.43
C PRO A 68 12.52 -2.85 13.85
N ASN A 69 13.53 -1.96 13.94
CA ASN A 69 14.82 -2.09 13.25
C ASN A 69 15.58 -3.39 13.54
N TRP A 70 15.33 -4.06 14.67
CA TRP A 70 16.00 -5.31 15.00
C TRP A 70 15.33 -6.53 14.38
N LEU A 71 14.04 -6.45 14.02
CA LEU A 71 13.23 -7.54 13.49
C LEU A 71 13.17 -7.50 11.95
N GLY A 72 12.84 -6.34 11.39
CA GLY A 72 12.52 -6.23 9.97
C GLY A 72 11.41 -7.20 9.54
N VAL A 73 11.50 -7.69 8.30
CA VAL A 73 10.64 -8.73 7.76
C VAL A 73 10.99 -10.08 8.37
N GLY A 74 10.00 -10.76 8.96
CA GLY A 74 10.14 -12.11 9.50
C GLY A 74 10.36 -13.17 8.40
N ILE A 75 10.72 -14.39 8.77
CA ILE A 75 10.85 -15.50 7.80
C ILE A 75 9.52 -16.20 7.54
N ASP A 76 9.39 -16.82 6.37
CA ASP A 76 8.16 -17.46 5.88
C ASP A 76 7.67 -18.64 6.72
N SER A 77 8.54 -19.27 7.50
CA SER A 77 8.17 -20.36 8.42
C SER A 77 7.51 -19.84 9.69
N LEU A 78 7.77 -18.57 10.06
CA LEU A 78 7.17 -17.90 11.21
C LEU A 78 5.98 -17.03 10.84
N ASP A 79 6.12 -16.24 9.78
CA ASP A 79 5.07 -15.40 9.23
C ASP A 79 4.81 -15.79 7.77
N PRO A 80 4.13 -16.92 7.52
CA PRO A 80 3.85 -17.38 6.16
C PRO A 80 2.89 -16.44 5.40
N ALA A 81 2.20 -15.55 6.10
CA ALA A 81 1.19 -14.67 5.52
C ALA A 81 1.77 -13.31 5.12
N HIS A 82 2.73 -12.81 5.90
CA HIS A 82 3.26 -11.44 5.84
C HIS A 82 2.17 -10.38 5.82
N ASP A 83 1.04 -10.63 6.48
CA ASP A 83 -0.15 -9.80 6.33
C ASP A 83 0.12 -8.34 6.75
N SER A 84 0.88 -8.12 7.83
CA SER A 84 1.22 -6.76 8.27
C SER A 84 2.11 -6.02 7.25
N PHE A 85 3.20 -6.66 6.80
CA PHE A 85 4.12 -6.06 5.82
C PHE A 85 3.47 -5.88 4.45
N ARG A 86 2.68 -6.85 3.99
CA ARG A 86 1.89 -6.74 2.77
C ARG A 86 0.93 -5.56 2.84
N ARG A 87 0.14 -5.46 3.92
CA ARG A 87 -0.85 -4.38 4.10
C ARG A 87 -0.17 -3.02 4.20
N ASN A 88 0.74 -2.89 5.15
CA ASN A 88 1.21 -1.58 5.60
C ASN A 88 2.48 -1.11 4.87
N ALA A 89 3.39 -2.01 4.49
CA ALA A 89 4.60 -1.64 3.76
C ALA A 89 4.35 -1.66 2.24
N LEU A 90 4.01 -2.82 1.67
CA LEU A 90 3.81 -2.97 0.22
C LEU A 90 2.63 -2.12 -0.28
N TRP A 91 1.41 -2.47 0.12
CA TRP A 91 0.22 -1.74 -0.31
C TRP A 91 0.18 -0.34 0.28
N GLY A 92 0.62 -0.14 1.53
CA GLY A 92 0.73 1.19 2.11
C GLY A 92 1.62 2.14 1.30
N THR A 93 2.76 1.68 0.79
CA THR A 93 3.64 2.52 -0.05
C THR A 93 3.02 2.77 -1.43
N LEU A 94 2.53 1.73 -2.11
CA LEU A 94 1.94 1.86 -3.43
C LEU A 94 0.70 2.79 -3.41
N MET A 95 -0.18 2.62 -2.42
CA MET A 95 -1.40 3.41 -2.28
C MET A 95 -1.14 4.85 -1.78
N ALA A 96 0.07 5.12 -1.28
CA ALA A 96 0.54 6.47 -1.00
C ALA A 96 1.08 7.20 -2.25
N GLY A 97 1.30 6.47 -3.36
CA GLY A 97 1.98 6.94 -4.56
C GLY A 97 3.50 6.76 -4.54
N GLY A 98 4.02 5.96 -3.59
CA GLY A 98 5.44 5.66 -3.48
C GLY A 98 5.94 4.69 -4.55
N ALA A 99 7.22 4.81 -4.92
CA ALA A 99 7.80 4.11 -6.06
C ALA A 99 8.21 2.66 -5.82
N GLY A 100 8.16 2.19 -4.57
CA GLY A 100 8.54 0.82 -4.23
C GLY A 100 8.88 0.66 -2.76
N VAL A 101 9.12 -0.60 -2.39
CA VAL A 101 9.50 -1.01 -1.04
C VAL A 101 10.76 -1.85 -1.11
N GLU A 102 11.70 -1.57 -0.21
CA GLU A 102 12.83 -2.45 0.08
C GLU A 102 12.48 -3.22 1.37
N PHE A 103 12.60 -4.55 1.33
CA PHE A 103 12.22 -5.38 2.47
C PHE A 103 13.42 -5.58 3.39
N TYR A 104 13.48 -4.79 4.46
CA TYR A 104 14.58 -4.82 5.41
C TYR A 104 14.52 -6.05 6.32
N PHE A 105 15.63 -6.78 6.51
CA PHE A 105 15.63 -8.08 7.22
C PHE A 105 15.97 -8.00 8.70
N GLY A 106 16.11 -6.79 9.25
CA GLY A 106 16.46 -6.59 10.66
C GLY A 106 17.93 -6.85 10.91
N TRP A 107 18.56 -6.06 11.79
CA TRP A 107 19.98 -6.26 12.11
C TRP A 107 20.22 -7.29 13.22
N GLY A 108 19.23 -7.66 14.04
CA GLY A 108 19.55 -8.28 15.34
C GLY A 108 18.41 -8.98 16.09
N PHE A 109 17.60 -9.78 15.42
CA PHE A 109 16.46 -10.48 16.04
C PHE A 109 16.83 -11.28 17.29
N ARG A 110 17.83 -12.17 17.21
CA ARG A 110 18.21 -13.07 18.32
C ARG A 110 18.81 -12.30 19.50
N ARG A 111 19.58 -11.24 19.24
CA ARG A 111 20.09 -10.35 20.29
C ARG A 111 18.96 -9.74 21.11
N HIS A 112 17.88 -9.31 20.44
CA HIS A 112 16.74 -8.69 21.09
C HIS A 112 15.81 -9.69 21.79
N GLN A 113 15.72 -10.95 21.35
CA GLN A 113 14.92 -11.97 22.02
C GLN A 113 15.62 -12.66 23.20
N THR A 114 16.93 -12.94 23.06
CA THR A 114 17.67 -13.74 24.07
C THR A 114 18.41 -12.88 25.09
N GLY A 115 18.61 -11.59 24.81
CA GLY A 115 19.44 -10.70 25.63
C GLY A 115 20.94 -10.93 25.49
N ASN A 116 21.38 -11.90 24.68
CA ASN A 116 22.79 -12.18 24.41
C ASN A 116 23.43 -11.03 23.61
N LYS A 117 24.54 -10.50 24.11
CA LYS A 117 25.23 -9.31 23.58
C LYS A 117 26.42 -9.62 22.67
N ASP A 118 26.92 -10.85 22.69
CA ASP A 118 28.02 -11.31 21.83
C ASP A 118 27.51 -11.50 20.40
N PRO A 119 28.35 -11.37 19.36
CA PRO A 119 27.85 -11.08 18.02
C PRO A 119 26.99 -12.22 17.52
N ILE A 120 25.70 -11.95 17.36
CA ILE A 120 24.80 -12.82 16.61
C ILE A 120 24.60 -12.19 15.25
N ILE A 121 25.61 -12.32 14.39
CA ILE A 121 25.48 -11.99 12.98
C ILE A 121 26.25 -13.05 12.19
N GLY A 122 25.56 -13.74 11.29
CA GLY A 122 26.18 -14.57 10.25
C GLY A 122 25.61 -15.98 10.19
N ASN A 123 25.73 -16.59 9.00
CA ASN A 123 25.33 -17.96 8.61
C ASN A 123 25.78 -19.11 9.52
N ASP A 124 26.38 -18.81 10.68
CA ASP A 124 27.08 -19.73 11.56
C ASP A 124 26.28 -19.99 12.86
N ASP A 125 25.08 -19.41 12.98
CA ASP A 125 24.15 -19.75 14.06
C ASP A 125 23.58 -21.15 13.84
N THR A 126 24.17 -22.12 14.54
CA THR A 126 23.79 -23.54 14.47
C THR A 126 22.61 -23.90 15.38
N ASP A 127 22.06 -22.93 16.11
CA ASP A 127 20.93 -23.15 16.99
C ASP A 127 19.63 -23.31 16.20
N THR A 128 19.28 -24.56 15.89
CA THR A 128 18.02 -24.92 15.21
C THR A 128 16.85 -25.08 16.18
N SER A 129 17.05 -24.85 17.49
CA SER A 129 16.00 -25.07 18.49
C SER A 129 14.91 -23.99 18.47
N HIS A 130 15.18 -22.87 17.79
CA HIS A 130 14.23 -21.78 17.62
C HIS A 130 14.11 -21.38 16.13
N PRO A 131 12.88 -21.09 15.66
CA PRO A 131 12.62 -20.78 14.25
C PRO A 131 13.03 -19.34 13.91
N TYR A 132 14.32 -19.01 13.89
CA TYR A 132 14.79 -17.67 13.55
C TYR A 132 15.44 -17.61 12.16
N SER A 133 15.51 -16.40 11.60
CA SER A 133 16.29 -16.16 10.39
C SER A 133 17.75 -16.48 10.66
N THR A 134 18.35 -17.37 9.85
CA THR A 134 19.78 -17.71 9.93
C THR A 134 20.68 -16.58 9.42
N CYS A 135 20.08 -15.55 8.82
CA CYS A 135 20.74 -14.36 8.29
C CYS A 135 20.05 -13.06 8.77
N SER A 136 20.74 -11.93 8.69
CA SER A 136 20.21 -10.58 8.97
C SER A 136 20.36 -9.68 7.75
N ASP A 137 19.92 -8.42 7.85
CA ASP A 137 20.17 -7.40 6.82
C ASP A 137 21.66 -7.22 6.47
N LEU A 138 22.57 -7.64 7.36
CA LEU A 138 24.01 -7.54 7.17
C LEU A 138 24.65 -8.80 6.56
N THR A 139 23.95 -9.94 6.53
CA THR A 139 24.54 -11.24 6.20
C THR A 139 23.69 -12.12 5.31
N CYS A 140 22.48 -11.69 4.93
CA CYS A 140 21.63 -12.50 4.09
C CYS A 140 22.08 -12.45 2.64
N GLU A 141 22.45 -13.62 2.12
CA GLU A 141 22.78 -13.82 0.70
C GLU A 141 21.72 -14.69 0.00
N ASP A 142 20.83 -15.35 0.77
CA ASP A 142 19.70 -16.12 0.25
C ASP A 142 18.37 -15.57 0.75
N PHE A 143 17.63 -14.93 -0.16
CA PHE A 143 16.40 -14.22 0.14
C PHE A 143 15.18 -15.17 0.15
N ARG A 144 15.39 -16.47 -0.11
CA ARG A 144 14.32 -17.48 -0.17
C ARG A 144 13.62 -17.74 1.15
N SER A 145 14.22 -17.37 2.29
CA SER A 145 13.55 -17.48 3.59
C SER A 145 12.38 -16.51 3.75
N ARG A 146 12.17 -15.61 2.78
CA ARG A 146 11.15 -14.55 2.71
C ARG A 146 10.50 -14.47 1.32
N ASP A 147 10.55 -15.56 0.56
CA ASP A 147 10.12 -15.62 -0.84
C ASP A 147 8.63 -15.25 -1.02
N LYS A 148 7.80 -15.51 -0.01
CA LYS A 148 6.36 -15.22 -0.06
C LYS A 148 6.11 -13.73 -0.17
N LEU A 149 6.89 -12.90 0.51
CA LEU A 149 6.72 -11.44 0.44
C LEU A 149 7.17 -10.88 -0.92
N PHE A 150 8.27 -11.40 -1.49
CA PHE A 150 8.67 -11.07 -2.87
C PHE A 150 7.63 -11.53 -3.90
N THR A 151 7.03 -12.71 -3.68
CA THR A 151 5.91 -13.20 -4.50
C THR A 151 4.70 -12.27 -4.43
N GLN A 152 4.36 -11.78 -3.24
CA GLN A 152 3.28 -10.80 -3.05
C GLN A 152 3.60 -9.46 -3.71
N ALA A 153 4.85 -9.00 -3.68
CA ALA A 153 5.29 -7.81 -4.41
C ALA A 153 5.14 -7.98 -5.93
N PHE A 154 5.50 -9.15 -6.47
CA PHE A 154 5.27 -9.49 -7.87
C PHE A 154 3.79 -9.50 -8.24
N VAL A 155 2.93 -10.05 -7.38
CA VAL A 155 1.46 -10.04 -7.54
C VAL A 155 0.93 -8.61 -7.59
N ALA A 156 1.38 -7.71 -6.71
CA ALA A 156 0.99 -6.30 -6.72
C ALA A 156 1.46 -5.59 -8.00
N TRP A 157 2.72 -5.80 -8.42
CA TRP A 157 3.24 -5.22 -9.67
C TRP A 157 2.44 -5.68 -10.90
N ARG A 158 2.16 -6.99 -11.00
CA ARG A 158 1.32 -7.54 -12.07
C ARG A 158 -0.06 -6.94 -12.07
N PHE A 159 -0.69 -6.80 -10.90
CA PHE A 159 -1.98 -6.14 -10.81
C PHE A 159 -1.95 -4.72 -11.37
N MET A 160 -0.97 -3.91 -10.97
CA MET A 160 -0.86 -2.52 -11.45
C MET A 160 -0.69 -2.46 -12.97
N LYS A 161 0.17 -3.34 -13.51
CA LYS A 161 0.47 -3.42 -14.94
C LYS A 161 -0.71 -3.96 -15.76
N ASP A 162 -1.18 -5.16 -15.43
CA ASP A 162 -2.17 -5.91 -16.22
C ASP A 162 -3.54 -5.19 -16.19
N ASN A 163 -3.86 -4.48 -15.10
CA ASN A 163 -5.09 -3.69 -14.98
C ASN A 163 -4.92 -2.23 -15.43
N HIS A 164 -3.79 -1.86 -16.05
CA HIS A 164 -3.54 -0.54 -16.60
C HIS A 164 -3.87 0.57 -15.60
N ILE A 165 -3.32 0.45 -14.39
CA ILE A 165 -3.48 1.47 -13.35
C ILE A 165 -2.67 2.70 -13.77
N PRO A 166 -3.29 3.89 -13.90
CA PRO A 166 -2.59 5.12 -14.30
C PRO A 166 -1.82 5.70 -13.10
N PHE A 167 -0.87 4.93 -12.56
CA PHE A 167 -0.21 5.18 -11.28
C PHE A 167 0.31 6.62 -11.14
N TRP A 168 0.96 7.12 -12.20
CA TRP A 168 1.56 8.46 -12.23
C TRP A 168 0.55 9.61 -12.25
N GLU A 169 -0.72 9.35 -12.54
CA GLU A 169 -1.80 10.34 -12.53
C GLU A 169 -2.67 10.28 -11.27
N MET A 170 -2.37 9.34 -10.37
CA MET A 170 -3.13 9.08 -9.16
C MET A 170 -2.42 9.67 -7.94
N THR A 171 -3.20 9.98 -6.90
CA THR A 171 -2.67 10.51 -5.63
C THR A 171 -3.32 9.86 -4.42
N SER A 172 -2.59 9.79 -3.31
CA SER A 172 -3.13 9.32 -2.04
C SER A 172 -4.32 10.17 -1.62
N SER A 173 -5.42 9.51 -1.29
CA SER A 173 -6.73 10.11 -1.07
C SER A 173 -7.48 9.44 0.09
N ASN A 174 -6.77 8.94 1.11
CA ASN A 174 -7.38 8.24 2.26
C ASN A 174 -8.50 9.06 2.95
N HIS A 175 -8.47 10.39 2.84
CA HIS A 175 -9.55 11.28 3.32
C HIS A 175 -10.93 11.03 2.67
N LEU A 176 -11.00 10.22 1.60
CA LEU A 176 -12.26 9.87 0.94
C LEU A 176 -13.03 8.79 1.71
N THR A 177 -12.39 8.04 2.61
CA THR A 177 -13.01 7.10 3.54
C THR A 177 -12.94 7.66 4.96
N GLU A 178 -13.84 7.23 5.85
CA GLU A 178 -13.77 7.55 7.28
C GLU A 178 -12.90 6.55 8.07
N GLN A 179 -12.74 5.34 7.53
CA GLN A 179 -11.96 4.28 8.15
C GLN A 179 -10.47 4.59 8.01
N LYS A 180 -9.81 4.74 9.17
CA LYS A 180 -8.39 5.16 9.24
C LYS A 180 -7.41 4.15 8.64
N ASP A 181 -7.82 2.89 8.61
CA ASP A 181 -7.01 1.77 8.12
C ASP A 181 -7.21 1.52 6.62
N ASP A 182 -8.14 2.23 5.97
CA ASP A 182 -8.31 2.13 4.52
C ASP A 182 -7.25 2.99 3.81
N PHE A 183 -6.66 2.44 2.75
CA PHE A 183 -5.83 3.20 1.82
C PHE A 183 -6.58 3.45 0.53
N VAL A 184 -6.61 4.71 0.11
CA VAL A 184 -7.27 5.13 -1.12
C VAL A 184 -6.27 5.81 -2.02
N PHE A 185 -6.16 5.34 -3.26
CA PHE A 185 -5.32 5.92 -4.29
C PHE A 185 -6.21 6.25 -5.49
N ALA A 186 -6.23 7.53 -5.91
CA ALA A 186 -7.28 7.97 -6.82
C ALA A 186 -6.79 8.99 -7.86
N LYS A 187 -7.32 8.84 -9.07
CA LYS A 187 -7.50 9.92 -10.05
C LYS A 187 -8.99 10.24 -10.04
N LYS A 188 -9.36 11.26 -9.27
CA LYS A 188 -10.76 11.58 -8.95
C LYS A 188 -11.59 11.76 -10.23
N GLY A 189 -12.75 11.10 -10.30
CA GLY A 189 -13.64 11.09 -11.47
C GLY A 189 -13.27 10.09 -12.57
N ASP A 190 -12.18 9.33 -12.40
CA ASP A 190 -11.72 8.33 -13.38
C ASP A 190 -11.54 6.96 -12.71
N ILE A 191 -10.62 6.84 -11.74
CA ILE A 191 -10.35 5.58 -11.04
C ILE A 191 -10.02 5.82 -9.57
N TYR A 192 -10.55 4.94 -8.73
CA TYR A 192 -10.27 4.84 -7.31
C TYR A 192 -9.86 3.41 -7.02
N LEU A 193 -8.68 3.24 -6.44
CA LEU A 193 -8.29 2.03 -5.75
C LEU A 193 -8.60 2.23 -4.27
N VAL A 194 -9.35 1.31 -3.69
CA VAL A 194 -9.67 1.31 -2.26
C VAL A 194 -9.18 -0.03 -1.70
N TYR A 195 -8.16 0.03 -0.87
CA TYR A 195 -7.62 -1.14 -0.18
C TYR A 195 -8.07 -1.12 1.26
N THR A 196 -8.80 -2.16 1.67
CA THR A 196 -9.31 -2.30 3.04
C THR A 196 -8.98 -3.66 3.59
N PHE A 197 -8.59 -3.67 4.86
CA PHE A 197 -8.36 -4.85 5.69
C PHE A 197 -9.10 -4.73 7.02
N ALA A 198 -10.07 -3.81 7.09
CA ALA A 198 -10.99 -3.71 8.20
C ALA A 198 -12.00 -4.87 8.15
N ASN A 199 -12.39 -5.38 9.32
CA ASN A 199 -13.48 -6.34 9.42
C ASN A 199 -14.85 -5.64 9.23
N ALA A 200 -15.10 -5.15 8.02
CA ALA A 200 -16.29 -4.41 7.63
C ALA A 200 -17.06 -5.15 6.54
N THR A 201 -18.37 -4.92 6.47
CA THR A 201 -19.23 -5.49 5.42
C THR A 201 -19.41 -4.56 4.23
N ARG A 202 -18.93 -3.32 4.33
CA ARG A 202 -19.05 -2.28 3.32
C ARG A 202 -17.94 -1.24 3.49
N VAL A 203 -17.59 -0.57 2.40
CA VAL A 203 -16.80 0.66 2.43
C VAL A 203 -17.70 1.83 2.08
N GLU A 204 -17.66 2.86 2.92
CA GLU A 204 -18.26 4.17 2.65
C GLU A 204 -17.16 5.11 2.16
N PHE A 205 -17.30 5.66 0.95
CA PHE A 205 -16.32 6.61 0.43
C PHE A 205 -16.91 7.61 -0.57
N SER A 206 -16.25 8.75 -0.73
CA SER A 206 -16.69 9.85 -1.58
C SER A 206 -16.07 9.77 -2.98
N VAL A 207 -16.92 9.85 -4.02
CA VAL A 207 -16.51 9.92 -5.44
C VAL A 207 -17.03 11.19 -6.10
N VAL A 208 -16.55 11.51 -7.30
CA VAL A 208 -17.16 12.56 -8.14
C VAL A 208 -18.53 12.09 -8.64
N GLY A 209 -19.56 12.92 -8.47
CA GLY A 209 -20.94 12.61 -8.85
C GLY A 209 -21.21 12.72 -10.35
N ASN A 210 -22.42 12.34 -10.77
CA ASN A 210 -22.90 12.26 -12.16
C ASN A 210 -22.03 11.35 -13.06
N ILE A 211 -21.46 10.30 -12.48
CA ILE A 211 -20.59 9.35 -13.17
C ILE A 211 -21.04 7.93 -12.84
N ALA A 212 -21.10 7.09 -13.87
CA ALA A 212 -21.22 5.65 -13.74
C ALA A 212 -19.86 5.05 -13.37
N TYR A 213 -19.79 4.19 -12.36
CA TYR A 213 -18.58 3.46 -11.99
C TYR A 213 -18.81 1.95 -12.03
N SER A 214 -17.91 1.25 -12.70
CA SER A 214 -17.74 -0.20 -12.57
C SER A 214 -16.94 -0.52 -11.31
N ILE A 215 -17.33 -1.58 -10.62
CA ILE A 215 -16.71 -2.04 -9.37
C ILE A 215 -16.17 -3.43 -9.60
N HIS A 216 -14.91 -3.63 -9.27
CA HIS A 216 -14.30 -4.96 -9.21
C HIS A 216 -13.60 -5.16 -7.87
N TYR A 217 -13.53 -6.41 -7.42
CA TYR A 217 -12.81 -6.81 -6.22
C TYR A 217 -11.64 -7.72 -6.61
N TRP A 218 -10.58 -7.67 -5.83
CA TRP A 218 -9.39 -8.45 -6.10
C TRP A 218 -8.70 -8.88 -4.82
N ASN A 219 -8.07 -10.06 -4.86
CA ASN A 219 -7.33 -10.63 -3.75
C ASN A 219 -5.89 -10.09 -3.73
N PRO A 220 -5.55 -9.20 -2.79
CA PRO A 220 -4.25 -8.55 -2.78
C PRO A 220 -3.13 -9.42 -2.20
N LYS A 221 -3.45 -10.64 -1.75
CA LYS A 221 -2.49 -11.61 -1.21
C LYS A 221 -1.96 -12.55 -2.28
N THR A 222 -2.87 -13.09 -3.07
CA THR A 222 -2.58 -14.19 -4.01
C THR A 222 -2.89 -13.83 -5.45
N GLY A 223 -3.61 -12.73 -5.69
CA GLY A 223 -4.01 -12.29 -7.00
C GLY A 223 -5.17 -13.10 -7.59
N GLY A 224 -5.08 -13.43 -8.86
CA GLY A 224 -6.17 -14.03 -9.63
C GLY A 224 -7.01 -12.99 -10.37
N ASP A 225 -8.16 -13.43 -10.87
CA ASP A 225 -9.05 -12.59 -11.69
C ASP A 225 -9.79 -11.54 -10.87
N LEU A 226 -10.14 -10.44 -11.52
CA LEU A 226 -11.06 -9.45 -10.97
C LEU A 226 -12.46 -10.07 -10.82
N ILE A 227 -13.04 -9.90 -9.64
CA ILE A 227 -14.40 -10.34 -9.34
C ILE A 227 -15.35 -9.18 -9.62
N ASP A 228 -16.29 -9.37 -10.55
CA ASP A 228 -17.28 -8.35 -10.89
C ASP A 228 -18.20 -8.02 -9.69
N GLY A 229 -18.30 -6.72 -9.42
CA GLY A 229 -19.17 -6.09 -8.44
C GLY A 229 -20.33 -5.31 -9.05
N GLY A 230 -20.40 -5.24 -10.37
CA GLY A 230 -21.42 -4.51 -11.12
C GLY A 230 -21.10 -3.04 -11.33
N VAL A 231 -22.09 -2.30 -11.81
CA VAL A 231 -22.00 -0.86 -12.11
C VAL A 231 -22.95 -0.08 -11.22
N VAL A 232 -22.47 1.02 -10.65
CA VAL A 232 -23.25 1.93 -9.81
C VAL A 232 -23.19 3.35 -10.38
N MET A 233 -24.33 4.01 -10.42
CA MET A 233 -24.43 5.43 -10.75
C MET A 233 -24.23 6.27 -9.50
N ALA A 234 -23.23 7.16 -9.52
CA ALA A 234 -23.04 8.17 -8.48
C ALA A 234 -23.91 9.41 -8.74
N ASP A 235 -25.23 9.26 -8.74
CA ASP A 235 -26.16 10.35 -9.05
C ASP A 235 -26.01 11.53 -8.07
N LEU A 236 -26.12 12.76 -8.58
CA LEU A 236 -26.09 13.98 -7.77
C LEU A 236 -27.38 14.07 -6.93
N ILE A 237 -27.24 14.38 -5.64
CA ILE A 237 -28.36 14.76 -4.78
C ILE A 237 -28.03 16.16 -4.25
N GLY A 238 -28.94 17.13 -4.41
CA GLY A 238 -28.78 18.47 -3.83
C GLY A 238 -27.68 19.35 -4.45
N GLY A 239 -27.16 19.01 -5.64
CA GLY A 239 -26.15 19.82 -6.34
C GLY A 239 -24.71 19.65 -5.85
N GLU A 240 -24.43 18.67 -4.98
CA GLU A 240 -23.06 18.38 -4.52
C GLU A 240 -22.19 17.79 -5.64
N ILE A 241 -20.98 18.33 -5.84
CA ILE A 241 -20.01 17.80 -6.81
C ILE A 241 -19.50 16.38 -6.49
N SER A 242 -19.67 15.94 -5.25
CA SER A 242 -19.25 14.64 -4.75
C SER A 242 -20.45 13.83 -4.24
N ARG A 243 -20.36 12.51 -4.33
CA ARG A 243 -21.38 11.59 -3.81
C ARG A 243 -20.74 10.56 -2.88
N ARG A 244 -21.37 10.33 -1.72
CA ARG A 244 -21.07 9.19 -0.85
C ARG A 244 -21.61 7.90 -1.47
N MET A 245 -20.72 6.93 -1.66
CA MET A 245 -21.03 5.58 -2.10
C MET A 245 -20.82 4.59 -0.97
N SER A 246 -21.78 3.67 -0.83
CA SER A 246 -21.70 2.49 0.01
C SER A 246 -21.50 1.28 -0.89
N ILE A 247 -20.31 0.67 -0.87
CA ILE A 247 -20.02 -0.53 -1.67
C ILE A 247 -19.87 -1.73 -0.73
N PRO A 248 -20.64 -2.82 -0.92
CA PRO A 248 -20.52 -4.01 -0.10
C PRO A 248 -19.17 -4.71 -0.31
N ILE A 249 -18.57 -5.19 0.76
CA ILE A 249 -17.39 -6.06 0.70
C ILE A 249 -17.89 -7.51 0.57
N PRO A 250 -17.51 -8.25 -0.49
CA PRO A 250 -17.88 -9.66 -0.60
C PRO A 250 -17.29 -10.49 0.55
N GLN A 251 -17.97 -11.58 0.90
CA GLN A 251 -17.49 -12.51 1.93
C GLN A 251 -16.07 -13.00 1.62
N THR A 252 -15.26 -13.21 2.66
CA THR A 252 -13.87 -13.71 2.55
C THR A 252 -13.76 -14.96 1.67
N SER A 253 -14.74 -15.88 1.73
CA SER A 253 -14.76 -17.09 0.90
C SER A 253 -14.86 -16.82 -0.60
N ARG A 254 -15.43 -15.67 -1.00
CA ARG A 254 -15.54 -15.24 -2.40
C ARG A 254 -14.26 -14.55 -2.88
N ILE A 255 -13.58 -13.80 -2.02
CA ILE A 255 -12.31 -13.12 -2.36
C ILE A 255 -11.10 -14.07 -2.21
N GLY A 256 -11.14 -14.98 -1.24
CA GLY A 256 -9.99 -15.79 -0.82
C GLY A 256 -8.98 -15.02 0.04
N SER A 257 -9.35 -13.87 0.62
CA SER A 257 -8.48 -13.09 1.52
C SER A 257 -9.29 -12.28 2.54
N SER A 258 -8.67 -12.00 3.69
CA SER A 258 -9.22 -11.15 4.76
C SER A 258 -9.14 -9.65 4.45
N ASP A 259 -8.41 -9.29 3.41
CA ASP A 259 -8.28 -7.94 2.88
C ASP A 259 -8.61 -7.93 1.39
N VAL A 260 -9.09 -6.79 0.89
CA VAL A 260 -9.61 -6.67 -0.46
C VAL A 260 -9.11 -5.37 -1.09
N LEU A 261 -8.73 -5.47 -2.36
CA LEU A 261 -8.51 -4.30 -3.20
C LEU A 261 -9.73 -4.12 -4.11
N MET A 262 -10.37 -2.97 -3.99
CA MET A 262 -11.51 -2.59 -4.79
C MET A 262 -11.04 -1.65 -5.90
N VAL A 263 -11.41 -1.97 -7.14
CA VAL A 263 -11.16 -1.14 -8.32
C VAL A 263 -12.46 -0.51 -8.74
N VAL A 264 -12.62 0.78 -8.45
CA VAL A 264 -13.79 1.57 -8.82
C VAL A 264 -13.40 2.48 -9.97
N ARG A 265 -13.79 2.10 -11.19
CA ARG A 265 -13.38 2.79 -12.43
C ARG A 265 -14.59 3.33 -13.16
N LYS A 266 -14.48 4.56 -13.68
CA LYS A 266 -15.49 5.17 -14.55
C LYS A 266 -15.89 4.19 -15.64
N ALA A 267 -17.18 3.89 -15.72
CA ALA A 267 -17.71 2.94 -16.68
C ALA A 267 -17.72 3.60 -18.07
N ASN A 268 -17.20 2.88 -19.05
CA ASN A 268 -17.34 3.25 -20.46
C ASN A 268 -18.74 2.86 -20.93
N TRP A 269 -19.71 3.76 -20.73
CA TRP A 269 -21.06 3.57 -21.25
C TRP A 269 -21.05 3.77 -22.77
N ARG A 270 -20.88 2.69 -23.53
CA ARG A 270 -21.41 2.65 -24.90
C ARG A 270 -22.92 2.39 -24.76
N SER A 271 -23.73 3.26 -25.35
CA SER A 271 -25.18 3.10 -25.43
C SER A 271 -25.54 1.71 -25.99
N GLY A 272 -25.89 0.75 -25.12
CA GLY A 272 -26.37 -0.59 -25.52
C GLY A 272 -25.96 -1.83 -24.70
N GLY A 273 -25.41 -1.71 -23.47
CA GLY A 273 -25.03 -2.88 -22.62
C GLY A 273 -25.94 -3.11 -21.39
N PRO A 274 -25.92 -4.30 -20.76
CA PRO A 274 -27.08 -4.95 -20.13
C PRO A 274 -27.69 -4.22 -18.91
N THR A 275 -29.02 -4.35 -18.86
CA THR A 275 -30.04 -3.65 -18.05
C THR A 275 -30.04 -3.93 -16.54
N SER A 276 -28.92 -4.30 -15.91
CA SER A 276 -28.88 -4.51 -14.45
C SER A 276 -28.11 -3.42 -13.72
N THR A 277 -28.51 -2.16 -13.87
CA THR A 277 -28.15 -1.11 -12.90
C THR A 277 -28.82 -1.41 -11.57
N ARG A 278 -28.08 -1.88 -10.57
CA ARG A 278 -28.56 -1.88 -9.18
C ARG A 278 -28.50 -0.44 -8.67
N LYS A 279 -29.66 0.21 -8.53
CA LYS A 279 -29.77 1.42 -7.69
C LYS A 279 -29.54 0.99 -6.25
N ILE A 280 -28.41 1.37 -5.65
CA ILE A 280 -28.24 1.28 -4.20
C ILE A 280 -29.01 2.46 -3.62
N VAL A 281 -30.20 2.19 -3.09
CA VAL A 281 -30.99 3.16 -2.33
C VAL A 281 -30.34 3.28 -0.95
N ASN A 282 -30.07 4.51 -0.51
CA ASN A 282 -29.58 4.79 0.85
C ASN A 282 -30.48 4.07 1.86
N GLY A 283 -29.90 3.21 2.69
CA GLY A 283 -30.57 2.68 3.86
C GLY A 283 -30.82 3.80 4.87
N ALA A 284 -32.01 4.39 4.80
CA ALA A 284 -32.60 5.17 5.88
C ALA A 284 -34.00 4.59 6.15
N GLY A 285 -34.12 3.85 7.25
CA GLY A 285 -35.39 3.46 7.90
C GLY A 285 -36.13 2.27 7.29
N VAL A 286 -36.11 1.11 7.96
CA VAL A 286 -37.08 0.70 9.00
C VAL A 286 -36.31 -0.10 10.05
#